data_AF-A0A519KKG7-F1
#
_entry.id   AF-A0A519KKG7-F1
#
_cell.length_a   1.000
_cell.length_b   1.000
_cell.length_c   1.000
_cell.angle_alpha   90.00
_cell.angle_beta   90.00
_cell.angle_gamma   90.00
#
_symmetry.space_group_name_H-M   'P 1'
#
loop_
_entity.id
_entity.type
_entity.pdbx_description
1 polymer ?
#
loop_
_entity_poly.entity_id
_entity_poly.type
_entity_poly.pdbx_seq_one_letter_code
_entity_poly.pdbx_strand_id
1 'polypeptide(L)'
;FNREMDQQYEGVRDFIIAHYKVSTRDDTPFWRHCRDMAVPDSLAAKLELFRARGEVMVENHELFRETNWFPVLYGQGLTPEGYHPLADVLSDDDLRLRLSQIRAAIRARVDSLPSHDSYLRQCVAGTAR
;
A
#
# COMPACT_ATOMS: atom_id res chain seq x y z
N PHE A 1 11.39 -16.52 -19.15
CA PHE A 1 10.05 -17.10 -18.93
C PHE A 1 9.93 -17.76 -17.57
N ASN A 2 10.27 -19.05 -17.36
CA ASN A 2 9.98 -19.74 -16.08
C ASN A 2 10.42 -18.97 -14.82
N ARG A 3 11.69 -18.53 -14.77
CA ARG A 3 12.22 -17.72 -13.67
C ARG A 3 11.42 -16.44 -13.39
N GLU A 4 11.01 -15.76 -14.44
CA GLU A 4 10.25 -14.51 -14.34
C GLU A 4 8.84 -14.78 -13.85
N MET A 5 8.20 -15.86 -14.34
CA MET A 5 6.91 -16.30 -13.84
C MET A 5 6.98 -16.70 -12.36
N ASP A 6 8.00 -17.44 -11.94
CA ASP A 6 8.20 -17.83 -10.54
C ASP A 6 8.27 -16.60 -9.64
N GLN A 7 9.06 -15.59 -10.04
CA GLN A 7 9.15 -14.31 -9.31
C GLN A 7 7.80 -13.57 -9.21
N GLN A 8 7.00 -13.56 -10.28
CA GLN A 8 5.65 -12.98 -10.23
C GLN A 8 4.75 -13.72 -9.24
N TYR A 9 4.74 -15.05 -9.28
CA TYR A 9 3.92 -15.85 -8.39
C TYR A 9 4.33 -15.68 -6.93
N GLU A 10 5.62 -15.66 -6.63
CA GLU A 10 6.14 -15.43 -5.29
C GLU A 10 5.80 -14.03 -4.79
N GLY A 11 5.94 -12.99 -5.62
CA GLY A 11 5.54 -11.62 -5.28
C GLY A 11 4.04 -11.50 -4.96
N VAL A 12 3.18 -12.14 -5.77
CA VAL A 12 1.73 -12.18 -5.52
C VAL A 12 1.40 -12.94 -4.24
N ARG A 13 2.03 -14.11 -4.02
CA ARG A 13 1.88 -14.90 -2.80
C ARG A 13 2.22 -14.07 -1.56
N ASP A 14 3.37 -13.41 -1.57
CA ASP A 14 3.85 -12.64 -0.42
C ASP A 14 2.94 -11.43 -0.13
N PHE A 15 2.47 -10.75 -1.17
CA PHE A 15 1.52 -9.64 -1.02
C PHE A 15 0.19 -10.09 -0.38
N ILE A 16 -0.33 -11.25 -0.78
CA ILE A 16 -1.56 -11.83 -0.20
C ILE A 16 -1.31 -12.25 1.25
N ILE A 17 -0.20 -12.95 1.53
CA ILE A 17 0.14 -13.38 2.89
C ILE A 17 0.24 -12.16 3.83
N ALA A 18 0.81 -11.06 3.36
CA ALA A 18 0.96 -9.84 4.16
C ALA A 18 -0.38 -9.37 4.75
N HIS A 19 -1.48 -9.46 4.01
CA HIS A 19 -2.81 -9.04 4.48
C HIS A 19 -3.29 -9.79 5.73
N TYR A 20 -2.84 -11.04 5.88
CA TYR A 20 -3.15 -11.88 7.02
C TYR A 20 -2.11 -11.72 8.14
N LYS A 21 -0.84 -11.65 7.76
CA LYS A 21 0.29 -11.61 8.70
C LYS A 21 0.32 -10.34 9.53
N VAL A 22 0.01 -9.17 8.95
CA VAL A 22 0.10 -7.87 9.65
C VAL A 22 -1.19 -7.48 10.38
N SER A 23 -2.23 -8.32 10.30
CA SER A 23 -3.50 -8.07 10.97
C SER A 23 -3.34 -8.01 12.49
N THR A 24 -4.01 -7.05 13.12
CA THR A 24 -4.08 -6.93 14.59
C THR A 24 -5.18 -7.78 15.22
N ARG A 25 -5.97 -8.49 14.42
CA ARG A 25 -7.07 -9.33 14.90
C ARG A 25 -6.55 -10.54 15.67
N ASP A 26 -7.19 -10.84 16.79
CA ASP A 26 -6.87 -11.97 17.66
C ASP A 26 -8.11 -12.71 18.18
N ASP A 27 -9.29 -12.36 17.67
CA ASP A 27 -10.60 -12.76 18.16
C ASP A 27 -10.92 -14.25 17.90
N THR A 28 -10.27 -14.87 16.90
CA THR A 28 -10.43 -16.29 16.59
C THR A 28 -9.10 -17.04 16.54
N PRO A 29 -9.10 -18.37 16.71
CA PRO A 29 -7.90 -19.18 16.51
C PRO A 29 -7.27 -18.99 15.12
N PHE A 30 -8.09 -18.76 14.10
CA PHE A 30 -7.65 -18.49 12.74
C PHE A 30 -6.79 -17.22 12.67
N TRP A 31 -7.26 -16.10 13.21
CA TRP A 31 -6.52 -14.83 13.15
C TRP A 31 -5.22 -14.87 13.96
N ARG A 32 -5.25 -15.51 15.14
CA ARG A 32 -4.03 -15.73 15.92
C ARG A 32 -3.01 -16.57 15.14
N HIS A 33 -3.46 -17.65 14.49
CA HIS A 33 -2.59 -18.46 13.64
C HIS A 33 -1.98 -17.64 12.48
N CYS A 34 -2.80 -16.89 11.74
CA CYS A 34 -2.34 -16.06 10.62
C CYS A 34 -1.31 -15.00 11.03
N ARG A 35 -1.49 -14.39 12.20
CA ARG A 35 -0.53 -13.42 12.75
C ARG A 35 0.77 -14.09 13.19
N ASP A 36 0.69 -15.29 13.77
CA ASP A 36 1.83 -15.94 14.41
C ASP A 36 2.57 -16.94 13.49
N MET A 37 2.02 -17.26 12.31
CA MET A 37 2.64 -18.20 11.36
C MET A 37 3.99 -17.71 10.81
N ALA A 38 4.87 -18.65 10.48
CA ALA A 38 6.07 -18.35 9.70
C ALA A 38 5.68 -17.87 8.29
N VAL A 39 6.50 -17.00 7.71
CA VAL A 39 6.32 -16.48 6.35
C VAL A 39 7.59 -16.72 5.54
N PRO A 40 7.52 -16.69 4.20
CA PRO A 40 8.72 -16.74 3.36
C PRO A 40 9.72 -15.63 3.70
N ASP A 41 11.03 -15.93 3.58
CA ASP A 41 12.10 -15.00 3.92
C ASP A 41 12.02 -13.68 3.13
N SER A 42 11.57 -13.75 1.88
CA SER A 42 11.30 -12.58 1.02
C SER A 42 10.29 -11.62 1.65
N LEU A 43 9.18 -12.15 2.17
CA LEU A 43 8.17 -11.36 2.87
C LEU A 43 8.71 -10.87 4.22
N ALA A 44 9.38 -11.74 4.99
CA ALA A 44 9.96 -11.36 6.27
C ALA A 44 10.87 -10.13 6.12
N ALA A 45 11.79 -10.15 5.14
CA ALA A 45 12.68 -9.03 4.87
C ALA A 45 11.95 -7.72 4.54
N LYS A 46 10.86 -7.78 3.75
CA LYS A 46 10.03 -6.59 3.46
C LYS A 46 9.34 -6.05 4.71
N LEU A 47 8.77 -6.92 5.54
CA LEU A 47 8.09 -6.51 6.78
C LEU A 47 9.07 -5.90 7.79
N GLU A 48 10.27 -6.47 7.92
CA GLU A 48 11.35 -5.92 8.75
C GLU A 48 11.76 -4.53 8.28
N LEU A 49 12.02 -4.35 6.98
CA LEU A 49 12.42 -3.06 6.43
C LEU A 49 11.34 -2.00 6.62
N PHE A 50 10.08 -2.37 6.37
CA PHE A 50 8.96 -1.46 6.54
C PHE A 50 8.78 -1.05 7.99
N ARG A 51 8.87 -1.99 8.94
CA ARG A 51 8.80 -1.65 10.36
C ARG A 51 9.95 -0.71 10.76
N ALA A 52 11.16 -0.95 10.29
CA ALA A 52 12.30 -0.14 10.68
C ALA A 52 12.27 1.29 10.12
N ARG A 53 11.79 1.47 8.87
CA ARG A 53 11.98 2.74 8.12
C ARG A 53 10.75 3.28 7.39
N GLY A 54 9.65 2.52 7.36
CA GLY A 54 8.48 2.84 6.53
C GLY A 54 8.73 2.66 5.03
N GLU A 55 9.80 1.94 4.66
CA GLU A 55 10.20 1.69 3.28
C GLU A 55 9.92 0.25 2.87
N VAL A 56 9.66 0.02 1.59
CA VAL A 56 9.53 -1.32 1.01
C VAL A 56 10.51 -1.44 -0.14
N MET A 57 11.32 -2.49 -0.13
CA MET A 57 12.16 -2.82 -1.28
C MET A 57 11.29 -3.51 -2.32
N VAL A 58 11.18 -2.89 -3.50
CA VAL A 58 10.44 -3.43 -4.65
C VAL A 58 11.48 -3.83 -5.69
N GLU A 59 11.49 -5.11 -6.07
CA GLU A 59 12.38 -5.60 -7.11
C GLU A 59 11.88 -5.20 -8.51
N ASN A 60 12.82 -5.18 -9.46
CA ASN A 60 12.47 -4.95 -10.85
C ASN A 60 11.50 -6.03 -11.32
N HIS A 61 10.39 -5.60 -11.93
CA HIS A 61 9.28 -6.41 -12.44
C HIS A 61 8.23 -6.85 -11.42
N GLU A 62 8.28 -6.47 -10.14
CA GLU A 62 7.17 -6.77 -9.23
C GLU A 62 5.84 -6.13 -9.67
N LEU A 63 4.77 -6.91 -9.57
CA LEU A 63 3.40 -6.47 -9.85
C LEU A 63 2.93 -5.39 -8.85
N PHE A 64 3.28 -5.55 -7.57
CA PHE A 64 2.90 -4.65 -6.50
C PHE A 64 4.07 -3.78 -6.09
N ARG A 65 3.87 -2.45 -6.20
CA ARG A 65 4.88 -1.44 -5.91
C ARG A 65 4.65 -0.79 -4.55
N GLU A 66 5.47 0.20 -4.22
CA GLU A 66 5.43 0.92 -2.95
C GLU A 66 4.04 1.50 -2.66
N THR A 67 3.37 2.01 -3.70
CA THR A 67 2.00 2.55 -3.63
C THR A 67 0.94 1.50 -3.32
N ASN A 68 1.23 0.21 -3.51
CA ASN A 68 0.37 -0.90 -3.15
C ASN A 68 0.71 -1.45 -1.76
N TRP A 69 2.00 -1.59 -1.45
CA TRP A 69 2.46 -2.13 -0.17
C TRP A 69 2.19 -1.19 1.00
N PHE A 70 2.43 0.12 0.85
CA PHE A 70 2.28 1.07 1.96
C PHE A 70 0.86 1.08 2.56
N PRO A 71 -0.23 1.19 1.78
CA PRO A 71 -1.60 1.17 2.32
C PRO A 71 -1.94 -0.14 3.03
N VAL A 72 -1.41 -1.27 2.57
CA VAL A 72 -1.63 -2.58 3.19
C VAL A 72 -0.91 -2.65 4.53
N LEU A 73 0.41 -2.41 4.53
CA LEU A 73 1.22 -2.55 5.73
C LEU A 73 0.81 -1.51 6.79
N TYR A 74 0.80 -0.23 6.44
CA TYR A 74 0.42 0.83 7.37
C TYR A 74 -1.06 0.77 7.74
N GLY A 75 -1.94 0.60 6.74
CA GLY A 75 -3.39 0.65 6.95
C GLY A 75 -3.95 -0.53 7.73
N GLN A 76 -3.26 -1.68 7.74
CA GLN A 76 -3.66 -2.86 8.51
C GLN A 76 -2.96 -2.99 9.87
N GLY A 77 -2.12 -2.02 10.24
CA GLY A 77 -1.63 -1.86 11.62
C GLY A 77 -0.13 -2.04 11.82
N LEU A 78 0.65 -2.34 10.78
CA LEU A 78 2.11 -2.31 10.89
C LEU A 78 2.57 -0.85 10.85
N THR A 79 2.81 -0.26 12.02
CA THR A 79 3.32 1.11 12.13
C THR A 79 4.85 1.10 12.11
N PRO A 80 5.51 1.87 11.22
CA PRO A 80 6.95 2.02 11.25
C PRO A 80 7.45 2.66 12.54
N GLU A 81 8.57 2.16 13.06
CA GLU A 81 9.31 2.67 14.21
C GLU A 81 10.19 3.87 13.83
N GLY A 82 10.45 4.07 12.53
CA GLY A 82 11.26 5.15 12.01
C GLY A 82 10.83 5.58 10.62
N TYR A 83 11.46 6.64 10.12
CA TYR A 83 11.24 7.21 8.79
C TYR A 83 12.56 7.70 8.20
N HIS A 84 12.56 8.06 6.92
CA HIS A 84 13.76 8.54 6.24
C HIS A 84 14.20 9.93 6.78
N PRO A 85 15.46 10.12 7.25
CA PRO A 85 15.91 11.35 7.92
C PRO A 85 15.77 12.65 7.10
N LEU A 86 15.70 12.53 5.77
CA LEU A 86 15.41 13.67 4.89
C LEU A 86 14.09 14.38 5.24
N ALA A 87 13.15 13.70 5.89
CA ALA A 87 11.93 14.32 6.39
C ALA A 87 12.20 15.44 7.40
N ASP A 88 13.28 15.34 8.19
CA ASP A 88 13.65 16.33 9.23
C ASP A 88 14.30 17.60 8.65
N VAL A 89 14.57 17.63 7.35
CA VAL A 89 15.12 18.83 6.67
C VAL A 89 14.05 19.91 6.51
N LEU A 90 12.78 19.53 6.48
CA LEU A 90 11.65 20.46 6.38
C LEU A 90 11.25 20.98 7.75
N SER A 91 11.01 22.29 7.85
CA SER A 91 10.38 22.84 9.04
C SER A 91 8.97 22.27 9.22
N ASP A 92 8.53 22.14 10.46
CA ASP A 92 7.18 21.71 10.82
C ASP A 92 6.09 22.51 10.10
N ASP A 93 6.28 23.83 9.97
CA ASP A 93 5.32 24.72 9.33
C ASP A 93 5.29 24.52 7.81
N ASP A 94 6.46 24.37 7.17
CA ASP A 94 6.54 24.03 5.75
C ASP A 94 5.93 22.65 5.46
N LEU A 95 6.15 21.67 6.34
CA LEU A 95 5.58 20.34 6.22
C LEU A 95 4.04 20.39 6.30
N ARG A 96 3.49 21.07 7.32
CA ARG A 96 2.03 21.26 7.47
C ARG A 96 1.44 21.98 6.26
N LEU A 97 2.10 23.04 5.78
CA LEU A 97 1.66 23.77 4.60
C LEU A 97 1.62 22.87 3.38
N ARG A 98 2.69 22.14 3.07
CA ARG A 98 2.76 21.22 1.93
C ARG A 98 1.68 20.14 1.99
N LEU A 99 1.50 19.49 3.15
CA LEU A 99 0.46 18.47 3.31
C LEU A 99 -0.95 19.04 3.15
N SER A 100 -1.19 20.27 3.61
CA SER A 100 -2.47 20.96 3.41
C SER A 100 -2.76 21.26 1.94
N GLN A 101 -1.73 21.68 1.19
CA GLN A 101 -1.84 21.95 -0.25
C GLN A 101 -2.13 20.67 -1.05
N ILE A 102 -1.44 19.57 -0.73
CA ILE A 102 -1.70 18.25 -1.33
C ILE A 102 -3.15 17.85 -1.08
N ARG A 103 -3.63 17.96 0.17
CA ARG A 103 -5.02 17.63 0.53
C ARG A 103 -6.03 18.49 -0.22
N ALA A 104 -5.79 19.80 -0.33
CA ALA A 104 -6.67 20.73 -1.02
C ALA A 104 -6.74 20.41 -2.53
N ALA A 105 -5.60 20.12 -3.16
CA ALA A 105 -5.54 19.74 -4.57
C ALA A 105 -6.30 18.43 -4.86
N ILE A 106 -6.14 17.41 -4.01
CA ILE A 106 -6.88 16.14 -4.11
C ILE A 106 -8.38 16.40 -4.00
N ARG A 107 -8.81 17.17 -2.98
CA ARG A 107 -10.23 17.49 -2.78
C ARG A 107 -10.82 18.23 -3.97
N ALA A 108 -10.17 19.30 -4.43
CA ALA A 108 -10.62 20.06 -5.59
C ALA A 108 -10.76 19.18 -6.85
N ARG A 109 -9.84 18.21 -7.03
CA ARG A 109 -9.95 17.26 -8.13
C ARG A 109 -11.16 16.34 -7.96
N VAL A 110 -11.33 15.72 -6.80
CA VAL A 110 -12.45 14.81 -6.52
C VAL A 110 -13.80 15.51 -6.68
N ASP A 111 -13.94 16.74 -6.16
CA ASP A 111 -15.17 17.53 -6.24
C ASP A 111 -15.53 17.90 -7.68
N SER A 112 -14.54 17.96 -8.59
CA SER A 112 -14.75 18.21 -10.02
C SER A 112 -15.18 16.97 -10.83
N LEU A 113 -15.05 15.77 -10.26
CA LEU A 113 -15.35 14.52 -10.96
C LEU A 113 -16.85 14.19 -10.84
N PRO A 114 -17.47 13.65 -11.90
CA PRO A 114 -18.81 13.07 -11.79
C PRO A 114 -18.79 11.87 -10.85
N SER A 115 -19.95 11.55 -10.26
CA SER A 115 -20.12 10.26 -9.61
C SER A 115 -19.91 9.12 -10.61
N HIS A 116 -19.52 7.94 -10.11
CA HIS A 116 -19.33 6.73 -10.93
C HIS A 116 -20.54 6.50 -11.85
N ASP A 117 -21.75 6.49 -11.28
CA ASP A 117 -23.01 6.25 -11.99
C ASP A 117 -23.30 7.32 -13.07
N SER A 118 -23.04 8.60 -12.78
CA SER A 118 -23.16 9.66 -13.78
C SER A 118 -22.15 9.50 -14.93
N TYR A 119 -20.93 9.08 -14.62
CA TYR A 119 -19.90 8.83 -15.63
C TYR A 119 -20.27 7.67 -16.55
N LEU A 120 -20.74 6.55 -16.00
CA LEU A 120 -21.18 5.39 -16.79
C LEU A 120 -22.30 5.76 -17.76
N ARG A 121 -23.29 6.54 -17.33
CA ARG A 121 -24.36 7.02 -18.22
C ARG A 121 -23.81 7.82 -19.40
N GLN A 122 -22.82 8.68 -19.18
CA GLN A 122 -22.19 9.48 -20.25
C GLN A 122 -21.44 8.59 -21.24
N CYS A 123 -20.69 7.60 -20.76
CA CYS A 123 -19.96 6.65 -21.60
C CYS A 123 -20.90 5.81 -22.47
N VAL A 124 -21.94 5.20 -21.86
CA VAL A 124 -22.89 4.35 -22.60
C VAL A 124 -23.73 5.17 -23.58
N ALA A 125 -24.12 6.40 -23.22
CA ALA A 125 -24.80 7.31 -24.15
C ALA A 125 -23.90 7.77 -25.31
N GLY A 126 -22.58 7.85 -25.09
CA GLY A 126 -21.59 8.19 -26.12
C GLY A 126 -21.30 7.06 -27.12
N THR A 127 -21.61 5.81 -26.78
CA THR A 127 -21.44 4.63 -27.66
C THR A 127 -22.62 4.41 -28.61
N ALA A 128 -23.72 5.15 -28.45
CA ALA A 128 -24.88 5.09 -29.35
C ALA A 128 -24.72 6.02 -30.56
N ARG A 129 -23.65 5.83 -31.35
CA ARG A 129 -23.46 6.40 -32.68
C ARG A 129 -22.99 5.35 -33.67
#